data_AF-A0A4R4VUD7-F1
#
_entry.id   AF-A0A4R4VUD7-F1
#
_cell.length_a   1.000
_cell.length_b   1.000
_cell.length_c   1.000
_cell.angle_alpha   90.00
_cell.angle_beta   90.00
_cell.angle_gamma   90.00
#
_symmetry.space_group_name_H-M   'P 1'
#
loop_
_entity.id
_entity.type
_entity.pdbx_description
1 polymer ?
#
loop_
_entity_poly.entity_id
_entity_poly.type
_entity_poly.pdbx_seq_one_letter_code
_entity_poly.pdbx_strand_id
1 'polypeptide(L)'
;MTATARLVLGEEQARAQFEAEPTAFRWIFYRGGNDVWVRLLQLPDGRRHDNAGTEIWSSRQTIDTLARAVIRCFDNVARRYDEGGYHGKWGAPFPRLELEALRTAWRNHTAVPSQPE
;
A
#
# COMPACT_ATOMS: atom_id res chain seq x y z
N MET A 1 -10.39 -3.47 -2.76
CA MET A 1 -9.00 -3.86 -3.11
C MET A 1 -8.03 -2.80 -2.63
N THR A 2 -6.88 -3.19 -2.08
CA THR A 2 -5.85 -2.22 -1.63
C THR A 2 -5.13 -1.58 -2.81
N ALA A 3 -4.49 -0.42 -2.57
CA ALA A 3 -3.61 0.22 -3.54
C ALA A 3 -2.51 -0.74 -4.05
N THR A 4 -1.91 -1.52 -3.14
CA THR A 4 -0.88 -2.49 -3.51
C THR A 4 -1.42 -3.63 -4.38
N ALA A 5 -2.62 -4.14 -4.09
CA ALA A 5 -3.22 -5.19 -4.92
C ALA A 5 -3.46 -4.72 -6.35
N ARG A 6 -3.93 -3.48 -6.52
CA ARG A 6 -4.11 -2.84 -7.82
C ARG A 6 -2.80 -2.74 -8.60
N LEU A 7 -1.72 -2.33 -7.95
CA LEU A 7 -0.38 -2.27 -8.58
C LEU A 7 0.09 -3.67 -9.02
N VAL A 8 -0.07 -4.69 -8.17
CA VAL A 8 0.30 -6.08 -8.51
C VAL A 8 -0.48 -6.57 -9.73
N LEU A 9 -1.75 -6.22 -9.83
CA LEU A 9 -2.64 -6.60 -10.93
C LEU A 9 -2.38 -5.88 -12.26
N GLY A 10 -1.48 -4.89 -12.30
CA GLY A 10 -1.13 -4.21 -13.55
C GLY A 10 -1.36 -2.71 -13.57
N GLU A 11 -2.01 -2.15 -12.55
CA GLU A 11 -2.29 -0.71 -12.58
C GLU A 11 -1.01 0.13 -12.49
N GLU A 12 -0.90 1.11 -13.36
CA GLU A 12 0.25 2.02 -13.44
C GLU A 12 0.32 2.97 -12.24
N GLN A 13 -0.82 3.27 -11.62
CA GLN A 13 -0.88 4.19 -10.50
C GLN A 13 -1.91 3.75 -9.46
N ALA A 14 -1.53 3.87 -8.19
CA ALA A 14 -2.45 3.73 -7.07
C ALA A 14 -2.17 4.78 -5.99
N ARG A 15 -3.16 5.03 -5.13
CA ARG A 15 -3.06 5.97 -4.00
C ARG A 15 -3.68 5.36 -2.74
N ALA A 16 -3.12 5.69 -1.59
CA ALA A 16 -3.71 5.45 -0.28
C ALA A 16 -3.53 6.69 0.60
N GLN A 17 -4.44 6.91 1.54
CA GLN A 17 -4.43 8.08 2.42
C GLN A 17 -4.70 7.68 3.86
N PHE A 18 -4.01 8.34 4.78
CA PHE A 18 -4.24 8.28 6.22
C PHE A 18 -4.54 9.69 6.72
N GLU A 19 -5.68 9.87 7.37
CA GLU A 19 -6.05 11.14 7.99
C GLU A 19 -5.28 11.34 9.31
N ALA A 20 -4.81 12.56 9.54
CA ALA A 20 -4.10 12.97 10.74
C ALA A 20 -4.43 14.43 11.06
N GLU A 21 -5.67 14.68 11.51
CA GLU A 21 -6.25 16.03 11.62
C GLU A 21 -5.29 17.06 12.25
N PRO A 22 -5.07 18.23 11.62
CA PRO A 22 -5.69 18.72 10.37
C PRO A 22 -5.05 18.20 9.07
N THR A 23 -3.91 17.50 9.19
CA THR A 23 -3.11 17.03 8.05
C THR A 23 -3.57 15.67 7.52
N ALA A 24 -3.02 15.27 6.38
CA ALA A 24 -3.17 13.91 5.88
C ALA A 24 -1.85 13.40 5.30
N PHE A 25 -1.62 12.09 5.36
CA PHE A 25 -0.48 11.44 4.74
C PHE A 25 -0.96 10.66 3.52
N ARG A 26 -0.47 11.04 2.34
CA ARG A 26 -0.84 10.39 1.08
C ARG A 26 0.34 9.61 0.52
N TRP A 27 0.10 8.32 0.34
CA TRP A 27 0.99 7.42 -0.36
C TRP A 27 0.59 7.40 -1.83
N ILE A 28 1.54 7.69 -2.71
CA ILE A 28 1.37 7.64 -4.16
C ILE A 28 2.34 6.61 -4.71
N PHE A 29 1.82 5.73 -5.56
CA PHE A 29 2.57 4.66 -6.18
C PHE A 29 2.52 4.82 -7.69
N TYR A 30 3.68 4.76 -8.33
CA TYR A 30 3.80 4.74 -9.79
C TYR A 30 4.55 3.48 -10.20
N ARG A 31 3.90 2.60 -10.94
CA ARG A 31 4.48 1.37 -11.47
C ARG A 31 5.13 1.65 -12.83
N GLY A 32 6.35 1.16 -13.03
CA GLY A 32 7.05 1.12 -14.31
C GLY A 32 7.67 -0.27 -14.49
N GLY A 33 7.06 -1.10 -15.34
CA GLY A 33 7.46 -2.50 -15.49
C GLY A 33 7.32 -3.27 -14.17
N ASN A 34 8.44 -3.73 -13.61
CA ASN A 34 8.51 -4.44 -12.33
C ASN A 34 8.87 -3.53 -11.14
N ASP A 35 9.18 -2.26 -11.39
CA ASP A 35 9.49 -1.28 -10.36
C ASP A 35 8.25 -0.48 -9.97
N VAL A 36 8.26 0.01 -8.73
CA VAL A 36 7.30 0.96 -8.19
C VAL A 36 8.06 2.10 -7.54
N TRP A 37 7.79 3.32 -7.98
CA TRP A 37 8.16 4.53 -7.24
C TRP A 37 7.08 4.82 -6.20
N VAL A 38 7.47 4.76 -4.94
CA VAL A 38 6.64 5.12 -3.79
C VAL A 38 6.99 6.52 -3.32
N ARG A 39 5.98 7.37 -3.14
CA ARG A 39 6.11 8.71 -2.58
C ARG A 39 5.16 8.86 -1.39
N LEU A 40 5.63 9.49 -0.32
CA LEU A 40 4.84 9.85 0.84
C LEU A 40 4.78 11.37 0.94
N LEU A 41 3.57 11.90 0.79
CA LEU A 41 3.29 13.33 0.92
C LEU A 41 2.60 13.60 2.25
N GLN A 42 3.02 14.66 2.93
CA GLN A 42 2.25 15.29 3.97
C GLN A 42 1.42 16.42 3.35
N LEU A 43 0.10 16.32 3.49
CA LEU A 43 -0.86 17.31 3.02
C LEU A 43 -1.34 18.17 4.18
N PRO A 44 -1.49 19.49 3.98
CA PRO A 44 -2.10 20.37 4.97
C PRO A 44 -3.60 20.12 5.16
N ASP A 45 -4.25 19.47 4.18
CA ASP A 45 -5.64 19.02 4.20
C ASP A 45 -5.77 17.85 3.22
N GLY A 46 -6.33 16.72 3.68
CA GLY A 46 -6.51 15.49 2.90
C GLY A 46 -7.40 15.63 1.66
N ARG A 47 -8.14 16.72 1.52
CA ARG A 47 -8.94 17.01 0.31
C ARG A 47 -8.15 17.70 -0.80
N ARG A 48 -6.95 18.21 -0.50
CA ARG A 48 -6.14 18.91 -1.49
C ARG A 48 -5.49 17.96 -2.49
N HIS A 49 -5.15 18.53 -3.64
CA HIS A 49 -4.38 17.85 -4.69
C HIS A 49 -2.96 17.54 -4.23
N ASP A 50 -2.35 16.54 -4.88
CA ASP A 50 -1.00 16.05 -4.56
C ASP A 50 0.06 17.17 -4.62
N ASN A 51 -0.12 18.17 -5.49
CA ASN A 51 0.80 19.31 -5.63
C ASN A 51 0.78 20.29 -4.44
N ALA A 52 -0.22 20.20 -3.56
CA ALA A 52 -0.26 20.97 -2.31
C ALA A 52 0.46 20.24 -1.17
N GLY A 53 0.91 19.01 -1.40
CA GLY A 53 1.61 18.20 -0.40
C GLY A 53 3.13 18.41 -0.45
N THR A 54 3.75 18.32 0.72
CA THR A 54 5.21 18.28 0.85
C THR A 54 5.65 16.82 0.82
N GLU A 55 6.56 16.46 -0.07
CA GLU A 55 7.18 15.13 -0.03
C GLU A 55 8.07 15.02 1.22
N ILE A 56 7.77 14.03 2.05
CA ILE A 56 8.55 13.75 3.27
C ILE A 56 9.41 12.50 3.13
N TRP A 57 9.08 11.62 2.17
CA TRP A 57 9.86 10.43 1.87
C TRP A 57 9.53 9.89 0.47
N SER A 58 10.51 9.29 -0.17
CA SER A 58 10.30 8.48 -1.37
C SER A 58 11.31 7.34 -1.49
N SER A 59 10.96 6.33 -2.26
CA SER A 59 11.83 5.20 -2.59
C SER A 59 11.38 4.53 -3.87
N ARG A 60 12.33 3.93 -4.58
CA ARG A 60 12.06 2.96 -5.65
C ARG A 60 12.18 1.55 -5.08
N GLN A 61 11.22 0.68 -5.41
CA GLN A 61 11.13 -0.70 -4.92
C GLN A 61 10.62 -1.60 -6.03
N THR A 62 10.87 -2.90 -5.98
CA THR A 62 10.18 -3.83 -6.88
C THR A 62 8.75 -4.09 -6.40
N ILE A 63 7.85 -4.48 -7.31
CA ILE A 63 6.48 -4.88 -6.97
C ILE A 63 6.50 -6.01 -5.92
N ASP A 64 7.41 -6.97 -6.07
CA ASP A 64 7.59 -8.06 -5.13
C ASP A 64 7.95 -7.57 -3.73
N THR A 65 8.93 -6.67 -3.63
CA THR A 65 9.37 -6.10 -2.35
C THR A 65 8.25 -5.32 -1.68
N LEU A 66 7.50 -4.52 -2.45
CA LEU A 66 6.37 -3.75 -1.93
C LEU A 66 5.23 -4.65 -1.44
N ALA A 67 4.82 -5.64 -2.23
CA ALA A 67 3.75 -6.58 -1.86
C ALA A 67 4.12 -7.37 -0.60
N ARG A 68 5.34 -7.92 -0.56
CA ARG A 68 5.87 -8.65 0.60
C ARG A 68 5.91 -7.80 1.86
N ALA A 69 6.38 -6.55 1.76
CA ALA A 69 6.46 -5.63 2.90
C ALA A 69 5.07 -5.32 3.49
N VAL A 70 4.08 -5.06 2.64
CA VAL A 70 2.69 -4.79 3.07
C VAL A 70 2.08 -6.00 3.73
N ILE A 71 2.20 -7.20 3.13
CA ILE A 71 1.68 -8.44 3.71
C ILE A 71 2.32 -8.70 5.08
N ARG A 72 3.65 -8.62 5.17
CA ARG A 72 4.38 -8.82 6.42
C ARG A 72 3.99 -7.81 7.50
N CYS A 73 3.68 -6.56 7.11
CA CYS A 73 3.22 -5.54 8.04
C CYS A 73 1.89 -5.95 8.69
N PHE A 74 0.89 -6.32 7.88
CA PHE A 74 -0.40 -6.75 8.40
C PHE A 74 -0.32 -8.05 9.21
N ASP A 75 0.53 -9.00 8.80
CA ASP A 75 0.74 -10.24 9.55
C ASP A 75 1.32 -9.98 10.94
N ASN A 76 2.26 -9.02 11.05
CA ASN A 76 2.80 -8.63 12.34
C ASN A 76 1.76 -7.93 13.22
N VAL A 77 0.88 -7.12 12.62
CA VAL A 77 -0.23 -6.48 13.34
C VAL A 77 -1.21 -7.52 13.85
N ALA A 78 -1.66 -8.45 13.01
CA ALA A 78 -2.56 -9.53 13.38
C ALA A 78 -1.94 -10.43 14.46
N ARG A 79 -0.66 -10.77 14.34
CA ARG A 79 0.06 -11.55 15.36
C ARG A 79 0.15 -10.83 16.70
N ARG A 80 0.29 -9.50 16.70
CA ARG A 80 0.48 -8.71 17.92
C ARG A 80 -0.81 -8.36 18.63
N TYR A 81 -1.87 -8.06 17.88
CA TYR A 81 -3.10 -7.50 18.44
C TYR A 81 -4.33 -8.36 18.19
N ASP A 82 -4.22 -9.48 17.47
CA ASP A 82 -5.37 -10.15 16.86
C ASP A 82 -6.28 -9.17 16.09
N GLU A 83 -7.46 -9.61 15.66
CA GLU A 83 -8.40 -8.74 14.96
C GLU A 83 -9.27 -7.90 15.89
N GLY A 84 -9.62 -8.45 17.05
CA GLY A 84 -10.38 -7.74 18.08
C GLY A 84 -9.54 -6.61 18.67
N GLY A 85 -8.26 -6.87 18.96
CA GLY A 85 -7.35 -5.83 19.42
C GLY A 85 -6.93 -4.86 18.31
N TYR A 86 -6.94 -5.27 17.03
CA TYR A 86 -6.86 -4.31 15.92
C TYR A 86 -8.04 -3.34 15.95
N HIS A 87 -9.26 -3.86 16.04
CA HIS A 87 -10.46 -3.03 16.13
C HIS A 87 -10.43 -2.13 17.36
N GLY A 88 -10.06 -2.65 18.53
CA GLY A 88 -9.95 -1.86 19.75
C GLY A 88 -8.92 -0.73 19.66
N LYS A 89 -7.84 -0.93 18.89
CA LYS A 89 -6.76 0.06 18.76
C LYS A 89 -7.00 1.11 17.66
N TRP A 90 -7.58 0.72 16.54
CA TRP A 90 -7.75 1.59 15.36
C TRP A 90 -9.21 1.94 15.04
N GLY A 91 -10.19 1.38 15.74
CA GLY A 91 -11.62 1.63 15.52
C GLY A 91 -12.18 1.07 14.22
N ALA A 92 -11.36 0.37 13.43
CA ALA A 92 -11.70 -0.20 12.12
C ALA A 92 -11.60 -1.73 12.15
N PRO A 93 -12.42 -2.47 11.38
CA PRO A 93 -12.24 -3.90 11.24
C PRO A 93 -10.89 -4.22 10.58
N PHE A 94 -10.27 -5.34 10.98
CA PHE A 94 -9.05 -5.79 10.32
C PHE A 94 -9.33 -6.13 8.85
N PRO A 95 -8.52 -5.64 7.89
CA PRO A 95 -8.80 -5.76 6.46
C PRO A 95 -8.40 -7.13 5.90
N ARG A 96 -9.00 -8.22 6.43
CA ARG A 96 -8.65 -9.60 6.05
C ARG A 96 -8.91 -9.87 4.58
N LEU A 97 -10.08 -9.47 4.06
CA LEU A 97 -10.47 -9.75 2.68
C LEU A 97 -9.51 -9.07 1.69
N GLU A 98 -9.14 -7.83 1.98
CA GLU A 98 -8.18 -7.06 1.22
C GLU A 98 -6.78 -7.66 1.26
N LEU A 99 -6.35 -8.17 2.42
CA LEU A 99 -5.06 -8.83 2.58
C LEU A 99 -5.00 -10.15 1.80
N GLU A 100 -6.06 -10.96 1.84
CA GLU A 100 -6.15 -12.20 1.06
C GLU A 100 -6.22 -11.95 -0.45
N ALA A 101 -6.91 -10.88 -0.87
CA ALA A 101 -6.89 -10.44 -2.26
C ALA A 101 -5.48 -10.07 -2.72
N LEU A 102 -4.71 -9.33 -1.89
CA LEU A 102 -3.32 -9.01 -2.17
C LEU A 102 -2.44 -10.27 -2.25
N ARG A 103 -2.57 -11.20 -1.30
CA ARG A 103 -1.84 -12.49 -1.31
C ARG A 103 -2.10 -13.29 -2.58
N THR A 104 -3.35 -13.33 -3.02
CA THR A 104 -3.75 -14.06 -4.23
C THR A 104 -3.20 -13.39 -5.48
N ALA A 105 -3.34 -12.07 -5.60
CA ALA A 105 -2.75 -11.31 -6.71
C ALA A 105 -1.23 -11.48 -6.76
N TRP A 106 -0.55 -11.42 -5.61
CA TRP A 106 0.91 -11.54 -5.53
C TRP A 106 1.40 -12.92 -5.93
N ARG A 107 0.75 -14.00 -5.45
CA ARG A 107 1.09 -15.37 -5.88
C ARG A 107 0.99 -15.54 -7.39
N ASN A 108 -0.08 -15.03 -8.00
CA ASN A 108 -0.27 -15.09 -9.45
C ASN A 108 0.80 -14.30 -10.19
N HIS A 109 1.18 -13.12 -9.69
CA HIS A 109 2.26 -12.32 -10.25
C HIS A 109 3.61 -13.05 -10.20
N THR A 110 3.95 -13.67 -9.08
CA THR A 110 5.22 -14.41 -8.94
C THR A 110 5.26 -15.74 -9.71
N ALA A 111 4.10 -16.32 -10.02
CA ALA A 111 3.99 -17.54 -10.80
C ALA A 111 4.24 -17.33 -12.30
N VAL A 112 4.12 -16.09 -12.79
CA VAL A 112 4.45 -15.72 -14.16
C VAL A 112 5.93 -15.32 -14.19
N PRO A 113 6.82 -16.07 -14.87
CA PRO A 113 8.20 -15.65 -15.03
C PRO A 113 8.23 -14.34 -15.81
N SER A 114 8.87 -13.31 -15.25
CA SER A 114 9.17 -12.07 -15.97
C SER A 114 10.01 -12.44 -17.19
N GLN A 115 9.46 -12.34 -18.40
CA GLN A 115 10.27 -12.46 -19.60
C GLN A 115 11.25 -11.27 -19.63
N PRO A 116 12.56 -11.51 -19.82
CA PRO A 116 13.49 -10.42 -20.09
C PRO A 116 13.16 -9.83 -21.47
N GLU A 117 13.10 -8.51 -21.56
CA GLU A 117 13.11 -7.76 -22.83
C GLU A 117 14.39 -8.00 -23.62
#